data_AF-A0A2X3ULC3-F1
#
_entry.id   AF-A0A2X3ULC3-F1
#
_cell.length_a   1.000
_cell.length_b   1.000
_cell.length_c   1.000
_cell.angle_alpha   90.00
_cell.angle_beta   90.00
_cell.angle_gamma   90.00
#
_symmetry.space_group_name_H-M   'P 1'
#
loop_
_entity.id
_entity.type
_entity.pdbx_description
1 polymer ?
#
loop_
_entity_poly.entity_id
_entity_poly.type
_entity_poly.pdbx_seq_one_letter_code
_entity_poly.pdbx_strand_id
1 'polypeptide(L)'
;MDTYKEQFQELQEYAFNVLREYPLDKTAVNVLSALVNSKKKDRIEFFKLNKGEDAMKVYYNLADSGTIEKYLETSAFLEYINE
;
A
#
# COMPACT_ATOMS: atom_id res chain seq x y z
N MET A 1 14.84 4.51 -13.42
CA MET A 1 13.87 3.45 -13.76
C MET A 1 12.86 3.43 -12.64
N ASP A 2 11.63 3.90 -12.88
CA ASP A 2 10.58 4.04 -11.85
C ASP A 2 10.15 2.64 -11.38
N THR A 3 10.93 2.07 -10.46
CA THR A 3 10.98 0.62 -10.21
C THR A 3 9.71 0.05 -9.57
N TYR A 4 8.79 0.93 -9.14
CA TYR A 4 7.55 0.56 -8.45
C TYR A 4 6.28 1.00 -9.20
N LYS A 5 6.40 1.58 -10.40
CA LYS A 5 5.25 2.15 -11.11
C LYS A 5 4.20 1.09 -11.44
N GLU A 6 4.63 -0.10 -11.83
CA GLU A 6 3.76 -1.24 -12.12
C GLU A 6 3.00 -1.67 -10.86
N GLN A 7 3.71 -1.93 -9.75
CA GLN A 7 3.09 -2.28 -8.46
C GLN A 7 2.12 -1.20 -7.96
N PHE A 8 2.44 0.08 -8.16
CA PHE A 8 1.54 1.18 -7.85
C PHE A 8 0.26 1.13 -8.68
N GLN A 9 0.38 0.88 -9.98
CA GLN A 9 -0.76 0.75 -10.89
C GLN A 9 -1.61 -0.47 -10.54
N GLU A 10 -1.01 -1.63 -10.30
CA GLU A 10 -1.70 -2.86 -9.92
C GLU A 10 -2.50 -2.69 -8.63
N LEU A 11 -1.90 -2.06 -7.60
CA LEU A 11 -2.59 -1.80 -6.34
C LEU A 11 -3.74 -0.79 -6.50
N GLN A 12 -3.57 0.24 -7.33
CA GLN A 12 -4.65 1.17 -7.67
C GLN A 12 -5.79 0.46 -8.41
N GLU A 13 -5.47 -0.35 -9.41
CA GLU A 13 -6.46 -1.11 -10.18
C GLU A 13 -7.22 -2.09 -9.29
N TYR A 14 -6.53 -2.78 -8.37
CA TYR A 14 -7.18 -3.64 -7.38
C TYR A 14 -8.17 -2.85 -6.53
N ALA A 15 -7.76 -1.72 -5.95
CA ALA A 15 -8.64 -0.89 -5.13
C ALA A 15 -9.84 -0.31 -5.91
N PHE A 16 -9.64 0.09 -7.16
CA PHE A 16 -10.73 0.53 -8.03
C PHE A 16 -11.69 -0.60 -8.41
N ASN A 17 -11.20 -1.83 -8.59
CA ASN A 17 -12.04 -3.00 -8.83
C ASN A 17 -12.93 -3.28 -7.62
N VAL A 18 -12.37 -3.22 -6.40
CA VAL A 18 -13.16 -3.32 -5.15
C VAL A 18 -14.24 -2.24 -5.09
N LEU A 19 -13.93 -0.98 -5.39
CA LEU A 19 -14.94 0.08 -5.42
C LEU A 19 -16.01 -0.12 -6.49
N ARG A 20 -15.66 -0.72 -7.63
CA ARG A 20 -16.64 -1.01 -8.69
C ARG A 20 -17.64 -2.07 -8.25
N GLU A 21 -17.16 -3.10 -7.55
CA GLU A 21 -18.01 -4.17 -7.02
C GLU A 21 -18.78 -3.74 -5.76
N TYR A 22 -18.14 -2.93 -4.91
CA TYR A 22 -18.66 -2.46 -3.63
C TYR A 22 -18.54 -0.92 -3.52
N PRO A 23 -19.43 -0.15 -4.14
CA PRO A 23 -19.32 1.32 -4.21
C PRO A 23 -19.33 2.06 -2.86
N LEU A 24 -19.78 1.40 -1.79
CA LEU A 24 -19.82 1.96 -0.44
C LEU A 24 -18.63 1.52 0.44
N ASP A 25 -17.67 0.79 -0.14
CA ASP A 25 -16.49 0.30 0.57
C ASP A 25 -15.53 1.47 0.90
N LYS A 26 -15.47 1.83 2.19
CA LYS A 26 -14.59 2.89 2.68
C LYS A 26 -13.13 2.46 2.72
N THR A 27 -12.83 1.16 2.84
CA THR A 27 -11.47 0.63 2.87
C THR A 27 -10.78 0.91 1.55
N ALA A 28 -11.44 0.66 0.43
CA ALA A 28 -10.86 0.92 -0.88
C ALA A 28 -10.62 2.43 -1.13
N VAL A 29 -11.53 3.30 -0.67
CA VAL A 29 -11.32 4.76 -0.68
C VAL A 29 -10.11 5.16 0.17
N ASN A 30 -9.97 4.56 1.36
CA ASN A 30 -8.88 4.87 2.27
C ASN A 30 -7.52 4.44 1.71
N VAL A 31 -7.45 3.25 1.11
CA VAL A 31 -6.23 2.75 0.45
C VAL A 31 -5.79 3.68 -0.68
N LEU A 32 -6.72 4.08 -1.56
CA LEU A 32 -6.43 5.04 -2.63
C LEU A 32 -5.95 6.39 -2.06
N SER A 33 -6.57 6.84 -0.97
CA SER A 33 -6.18 8.08 -0.27
C SER A 33 -4.78 7.98 0.32
N ALA A 34 -4.42 6.85 0.94
CA ALA A 34 -3.07 6.61 1.48
C ALA A 34 -2.00 6.63 0.38
N LEU A 35 -2.31 6.10 -0.80
CA LEU A 35 -1.40 6.15 -1.96
C LEU A 35 -1.18 7.59 -2.45
N VAL A 36 -2.23 8.40 -2.54
CA VAL A 36 -2.12 9.77 -3.06
C VAL A 36 -1.49 10.74 -2.04
N ASN A 37 -1.80 10.58 -0.75
CA ASN A 37 -1.39 11.51 0.30
C ASN A 37 0.04 11.27 0.81
N SER A 38 0.62 10.09 0.55
CA SER A 38 1.98 9.75 0.98
C SER A 38 3.05 10.55 0.23
N LYS A 39 4.23 10.70 0.84
CA LYS A 39 5.38 11.30 0.16
C LYS A 39 5.94 10.33 -0.89
N LYS A 40 6.52 10.86 -1.96
CA LYS A 40 7.15 10.04 -3.02
C LYS A 40 8.20 9.08 -2.46
N LYS A 41 9.00 9.53 -1.49
CA LYS A 41 10.02 8.70 -0.83
C LYS A 41 9.39 7.50 -0.11
N ASP A 42 8.31 7.74 0.62
CA ASP A 42 7.66 6.72 1.43
C ASP A 42 6.95 5.70 0.54
N ARG A 43 6.34 6.14 -0.58
CA ARG A 43 5.86 5.21 -1.62
C ARG A 43 6.96 4.32 -2.17
N ILE A 44 8.12 4.89 -2.51
CA ILE A 44 9.25 4.10 -3.04
C ILE A 44 9.64 3.00 -2.06
N GLU A 45 9.80 3.33 -0.78
CA GLU A 45 10.21 2.34 0.23
C GLU A 45 9.10 1.31 0.46
N PHE A 46 7.84 1.74 0.52
CA PHE A 46 6.69 0.85 0.66
C PHE A 46 6.63 -0.23 -0.42
N PHE A 47 6.77 0.15 -1.70
CA PHE A 47 6.73 -0.83 -2.79
C PHE A 47 8.01 -1.67 -2.88
N LYS A 48 9.14 -1.15 -2.42
CA LYS A 48 10.38 -1.91 -2.29
C LYS A 48 10.26 -3.03 -1.25
N LEU A 49 9.63 -2.76 -0.10
CA LEU A 49 9.33 -3.78 0.92
C LEU A 49 8.31 -4.82 0.44
N ASN A 50 7.37 -4.41 -0.40
CA ASN A 50 6.34 -5.30 -0.97
C ASN A 50 6.72 -5.86 -2.35
N LYS A 51 8.02 -5.92 -2.68
CA LYS A 51 8.46 -6.38 -3.99
C LYS A 51 8.12 -7.86 -4.19
N GLY A 52 7.35 -8.15 -5.24
CA GLY A 52 6.90 -9.50 -5.58
C GLY A 52 5.72 -10.00 -4.77
N GLU A 53 5.14 -9.17 -3.91
CA GLU A 53 3.91 -9.47 -3.19
C GLU A 53 2.68 -9.22 -4.08
N ASP A 54 1.63 -9.99 -3.83
CA ASP A 54 0.35 -9.86 -4.55
C ASP A 54 -0.39 -8.57 -4.16
N ALA A 55 -1.01 -7.91 -5.14
CA ALA A 55 -1.72 -6.64 -4.93
C ALA A 55 -2.83 -6.74 -3.88
N MET A 56 -3.53 -7.88 -3.76
CA MET A 56 -4.51 -8.13 -2.70
C MET A 56 -3.88 -8.09 -1.31
N LYS A 57 -2.73 -8.75 -1.15
CA LYS A 57 -2.03 -8.79 0.15
C LYS A 57 -1.53 -7.39 0.52
N VAL A 58 -0.95 -6.67 -0.43
CA VAL A 58 -0.49 -5.29 -0.24
C VAL A 58 -1.68 -4.37 0.11
N TYR A 59 -2.82 -4.55 -0.55
CA TYR A 59 -4.05 -3.80 -0.28
C TYR A 59 -4.51 -3.97 1.17
N TYR A 60 -4.65 -5.21 1.66
CA TYR A 60 -5.15 -5.45 3.02
C TYR A 60 -4.14 -5.00 4.08
N ASN A 61 -2.84 -5.21 3.88
CA ASN A 61 -1.86 -4.74 4.86
C ASN A 61 -1.82 -3.20 4.92
N LEU A 62 -1.97 -2.50 3.78
CA LEU A 62 -2.07 -1.04 3.76
C LEU A 62 -3.39 -0.55 4.37
N ALA A 63 -4.50 -1.26 4.13
CA ALA A 63 -5.77 -0.98 4.77
C ALA A 63 -5.69 -1.06 6.30
N ASP A 64 -5.06 -2.12 6.81
CA ASP A 64 -4.87 -2.34 8.25
C ASP A 64 -3.96 -1.27 8.87
N SER A 65 -2.90 -0.87 8.16
CA SER A 65 -1.98 0.19 8.59
C SER A 65 -2.59 1.59 8.50
N GLY A 66 -3.54 1.79 7.60
CA GLY A 66 -4.24 3.04 7.33
C GLY A 66 -3.43 4.08 6.53
N THR A 67 -2.11 4.19 6.75
CA THR A 67 -1.22 5.03 5.94
C THR A 67 0.07 4.30 5.60
N ILE A 68 0.77 4.76 4.54
CA ILE A 68 2.08 4.21 4.17
C ILE A 68 3.11 4.49 5.27
N GLU A 69 3.08 5.67 5.88
CA GLU A 69 4.01 6.03 6.96
C GLU A 69 3.89 5.06 8.15
N LYS A 70 2.67 4.74 8.58
CA LYS A 70 2.43 3.76 9.66
C LYS A 70 2.85 2.34 9.27
N TYR A 71 2.63 1.96 8.02
CA TYR A 71 3.11 0.68 7.50
C TYR A 71 4.63 0.56 7.62
N LEU A 72 5.35 1.62 7.20
CA LEU A 72 6.82 1.66 7.24
C LEU A 72 7.35 1.69 8.68
N GLU A 73 6.73 2.47 9.56
CA GLU A 73 7.06 2.50 11.00
C GLU A 73 6.92 1.12 11.64
N THR A 74 5.82 0.42 11.34
CA THR A 74 5.57 -0.93 11.85
C THR A 74 6.59 -1.93 11.31
N SER A 75 6.91 -1.85 10.01
CA SER A 75 7.90 -2.73 9.38
C SER A 75 9.30 -2.54 9.98
N ALA A 76 9.74 -1.29 10.15
CA ALA A 76 11.04 -0.98 10.75
C ALA A 76 11.15 -1.43 12.22
N PHE A 77 10.06 -1.31 12.99
CA PHE A 77 10.02 -1.80 14.36
C PHE A 77 10.14 -3.33 14.45
N LEU A 78 9.48 -4.05 13.55
CA LEU A 78 9.58 -5.52 13.47
C LEU A 78 10.99 -5.96 13.07
N GLU A 79 11.65 -5.27 12.13
CA GLU A 79 13.04 -5.56 11.79
C GLU A 79 13.96 -5.38 13.01
N TYR A 80 13.83 -4.27 13.73
CA TYR A 80 14.64 -3.98 14.93
C TYR A 80 14.51 -5.03 16.04
N ILE A 81 13.31 -5.61 16.25
CA ILE A 81 13.10 -6.62 17.30
C ILE A 81 13.62 -8.01 16.90
N ASN A 82 13.72 -8.29 15.59
CA ASN A 82 14.17 -9.57 15.08
C ASN A 82 15.69 -9.64 14.81
N GLU A 83 16.41 -8.55 15.05
CA GLU A 83 17.89 -8.48 15.14
C GLU A 83 18.39 -8.87 16.53
#